data_AF-A0AA37Q3U5-F1
#
_entry.id   AF-A0AA37Q3U5-F1
#
_cell.length_a   1.000
_cell.length_b   1.000
_cell.length_c   1.000
_cell.angle_alpha   90.00
_cell.angle_beta   90.00
_cell.angle_gamma   90.00
#
_symmetry.space_group_name_H-M   'P 1'
#
loop_
_entity.id
_entity.type
_entity.pdbx_description
1 polymer ?
#
loop_
_entity_poly.entity_id
_entity_poly.type
_entity_poly.pdbx_seq_one_letter_code
_entity_poly.pdbx_strand_id
1 'polypeptide(L)'
;MIIGNNHSTAIGTLVERQTRMVRLVHLPRSDSDSLHAALVARMQDLPPALLRSITWDQGTEMARHLTTAAKLGAPIYFCDSHSPWQRGTNENTNGLLKWSRKVGHLI
;
A
#
# COMPACT_ATOMS: atom_id res chain seq x y z
N MET A 1 5.48 3.01 0.87
CA MET A 1 5.89 1.68 1.35
C MET A 1 7.05 1.85 2.32
N ILE A 2 7.13 1.00 3.34
CA ILE A 2 8.27 0.93 4.25
C ILE A 2 9.00 -0.37 3.89
N ILE A 3 10.25 -0.26 3.43
CA ILE A 3 11.05 -1.40 2.94
C ILE A 3 11.89 -1.92 4.11
N GLY A 4 11.91 -3.25 4.27
CA GLY A 4 12.73 -3.94 5.26
C GLY A 4 14.08 -4.42 4.68
N ASN A 5 14.75 -5.30 5.42
CA ASN A 5 16.13 -5.68 5.10
C ASN A 5 16.26 -6.35 3.72
N ASN A 6 17.35 -6.01 3.02
CA ASN A 6 17.70 -6.53 1.68
C ASN A 6 16.59 -6.40 0.62
N HIS A 7 15.65 -5.46 0.81
CA HIS A 7 14.46 -5.30 -0.03
C HIS A 7 13.66 -6.61 -0.16
N SER A 8 13.74 -7.48 0.84
CA SER A 8 13.05 -8.78 0.83
C SER A 8 11.67 -8.66 1.48
N THR A 9 11.56 -7.89 2.56
CA THR A 9 10.31 -7.61 3.27
C THR A 9 9.85 -6.17 3.02
N ALA A 10 8.55 -5.94 3.14
CA ALA A 10 7.98 -4.60 3.03
C ALA A 10 6.68 -4.46 3.82
N ILE A 11 6.31 -3.21 4.10
CA ILE A 11 5.01 -2.83 4.63
C ILE A 11 4.37 -1.84 3.67
N GLY A 12 3.30 -2.29 3.03
CA GLY A 12 2.39 -1.44 2.29
C GLY A 12 1.61 -0.56 3.26
N THR A 13 1.57 0.74 2.98
CA THR A 13 0.82 1.71 3.78
C THR A 13 -0.30 2.26 2.93
N LEU A 14 -1.53 1.94 3.30
CA LEU A 14 -2.74 2.47 2.69
C LEU A 14 -3.27 3.58 3.59
N VAL A 15 -3.44 4.77 3.05
CA VAL A 15 -4.03 5.90 3.77
C VAL A 15 -5.27 6.37 3.02
N GLU A 16 -6.42 6.26 3.67
CA GLU A 16 -7.68 6.79 3.12
C GLU A 16 -7.63 8.33 3.15
N ARG A 17 -8.09 8.99 2.09
CA ARG A 17 -7.85 10.43 1.87
C ARG A 17 -8.75 11.34 2.69
N GLN A 18 -9.97 10.94 3.02
CA GLN A 18 -10.96 11.76 3.73
C GLN A 18 -10.80 11.66 5.25
N THR A 19 -10.86 10.45 5.78
CA THR A 19 -10.80 10.11 7.21
C THR A 19 -9.39 9.95 7.75
N ARG A 20 -8.39 9.82 6.85
CA ARG A 20 -6.98 9.53 7.21
C ARG A 20 -6.78 8.20 7.93
N MET A 21 -7.74 7.27 7.81
CA MET A 21 -7.58 5.91 8.30
C MET A 21 -6.36 5.26 7.64
N VAL A 22 -5.48 4.68 8.46
CA VAL A 22 -4.28 3.98 8.02
C VAL A 22 -4.48 2.47 8.14
N ARG A 23 -4.24 1.75 7.04
CA ARG A 23 -4.19 0.28 7.01
C ARG A 23 -2.79 -0.16 6.60
N LEU A 24 -2.20 -1.04 7.41
CA LEU A 24 -0.88 -1.61 7.16
C LEU A 24 -1.01 -3.00 6.55
N VAL A 25 -0.22 -3.23 5.51
CA VAL A 25 -0.17 -4.50 4.77
C VAL A 25 1.25 -5.04 4.93
N HIS A 26 1.41 -6.05 5.77
CA HIS A 26 2.71 -6.71 5.94
C HIS A 26 2.98 -7.66 4.77
N LEU A 27 4.16 -7.53 4.15
CA LEU A 27 4.62 -8.29 3.01
C LEU A 27 5.91 -9.01 3.40
N PRO A 28 5.86 -10.32 3.72
CA PRO A 28 7.06 -11.09 4.03
C PRO A 28 7.95 -11.29 2.80
N ARG A 29 7.40 -11.05 1.60
CA ARG A 29 8.14 -10.94 0.34
C ARG A 29 7.61 -9.75 -0.45
N SER A 30 8.48 -8.91 -0.98
CA SER A 30 8.13 -7.75 -1.81
C SER A 30 7.95 -8.12 -3.29
N ASP A 31 7.10 -9.10 -3.57
CA ASP A 31 6.76 -9.54 -4.92
C ASP A 31 5.27 -9.31 -5.23
N SER A 32 4.90 -9.41 -6.50
CA SER A 32 3.55 -9.04 -6.94
C SER A 32 2.45 -9.98 -6.49
N ASP A 33 2.74 -11.27 -6.32
CA ASP A 33 1.76 -12.24 -5.82
C ASP A 33 1.49 -12.01 -4.34
N SER A 34 2.55 -11.81 -3.57
CA SER A 34 2.47 -11.49 -2.14
C SER A 34 1.69 -10.19 -1.91
N LEU A 35 1.96 -9.15 -2.69
CA LEU A 35 1.23 -7.88 -2.59
C LEU A 35 -0.24 -8.03 -2.97
N HIS A 36 -0.54 -8.71 -4.07
CA HIS A 36 -1.92 -8.95 -4.51
C HIS A 36 -2.72 -9.65 -3.41
N ALA A 37 -2.22 -10.78 -2.90
CA ALA A 37 -2.90 -11.57 -1.89
C ALA A 37 -3.10 -10.77 -0.59
N ALA A 38 -2.05 -10.07 -0.14
CA ALA A 38 -2.11 -9.29 1.08
C ALA A 38 -3.05 -8.07 0.96
N LEU A 39 -3.07 -7.39 -0.18
CA LEU A 39 -4.01 -6.28 -0.43
C LEU A 39 -5.45 -6.76 -0.42
N VAL A 40 -5.77 -7.85 -1.15
CA VAL A 40 -7.12 -8.40 -1.20
C VAL A 40 -7.60 -8.80 0.20
N ALA A 41 -6.76 -9.52 0.95
CA ALA A 41 -7.09 -9.92 2.32
C ALA A 41 -7.27 -8.73 3.27
N ARG A 42 -6.50 -7.64 3.09
CA ARG A 42 -6.55 -6.46 3.97
C ARG A 42 -7.68 -5.49 3.67
N MET A 43 -8.32 -5.64 2.51
CA MET A 43 -9.43 -4.80 2.08
C MET A 43 -10.78 -5.52 2.14
N GLN A 44 -10.80 -6.83 2.44
CA GLN A 44 -12.02 -7.64 2.46
C GLN A 44 -13.08 -7.18 3.47
N ASP A 45 -12.66 -6.55 4.57
CA ASP A 45 -13.53 -6.05 5.64
C ASP A 45 -13.95 -4.60 5.41
N LEU A 46 -13.45 -3.95 4.35
CA LEU A 46 -13.83 -2.60 4.01
C LEU A 46 -15.17 -2.62 3.26
N PRO A 47 -16.19 -1.87 3.71
CA PRO A 47 -17.42 -1.70 2.95
C PRO A 47 -17.11 -1.22 1.53
N PRO A 48 -17.69 -1.82 0.47
CA PRO A 48 -17.41 -1.44 -0.91
C PRO A 48 -17.60 0.07 -1.19
N ALA A 49 -18.54 0.70 -0.48
CA ALA A 49 -18.79 2.14 -0.58
C ALA A 49 -17.58 3.02 -0.20
N LEU A 50 -16.64 2.51 0.60
CA LEU A 50 -15.44 3.24 1.04
C LEU A 50 -14.24 3.02 0.10
N LEU A 51 -14.30 2.07 -0.83
CA LEU A 51 -13.21 1.78 -1.76
C LEU A 51 -13.53 2.27 -3.17
N ARG A 52 -13.25 3.55 -3.45
CA ARG A 52 -13.49 4.13 -4.77
C ARG A 52 -12.36 3.90 -5.77
N SER A 53 -11.12 3.98 -5.29
CA SER A 53 -9.92 3.84 -6.12
C SER A 53 -8.71 3.68 -5.21
N ILE A 54 -7.65 3.06 -5.72
CA ILE A 54 -6.34 3.01 -5.06
C ILE A 54 -5.33 3.74 -5.93
N THR A 55 -4.43 4.49 -5.31
CA THR A 55 -3.27 5.09 -6.00
C THR A 55 -1.98 4.52 -5.43
N TRP A 56 -1.05 4.09 -6.28
CA TRP A 56 0.22 3.48 -5.88
C TRP A 56 1.42 4.06 -6.65
N ASP A 57 2.65 3.81 -6.20
CA ASP A 57 3.84 4.06 -7.04
C ASP A 57 3.94 3.03 -8.17
N GLN A 58 4.81 3.32 -9.14
CA GLN A 58 5.15 2.44 -10.26
C GLN A 58 6.09 1.29 -9.84
N GLY A 59 5.93 0.77 -8.63
CA GLY A 59 6.72 -0.35 -8.12
C GLY A 59 6.42 -1.65 -8.87
N THR A 60 7.43 -2.50 -9.05
CA THR A 60 7.30 -3.79 -9.75
C THR A 60 6.42 -4.77 -8.98
N GLU A 61 6.26 -4.57 -7.68
CA GLU A 61 5.32 -5.30 -6.83
C GLU A 61 3.86 -5.12 -7.30
N MET A 62 3.57 -4.06 -8.06
CA MET A 62 2.23 -3.78 -8.57
C MET A 62 1.98 -4.33 -9.98
N ALA A 63 2.82 -5.25 -10.47
CA ALA A 63 2.66 -5.91 -11.77
C ALA A 63 1.28 -6.57 -11.96
N ARG A 64 0.66 -7.11 -10.90
CA ARG A 64 -0.68 -7.72 -10.92
C ARG A 64 -1.84 -6.75 -10.65
N HIS A 65 -1.65 -5.44 -10.79
CA HIS A 65 -2.67 -4.42 -10.48
C HIS A 65 -4.01 -4.67 -11.17
N LEU A 66 -4.06 -5.13 -12.43
CA LEU A 66 -5.31 -5.41 -13.11
C LEU A 66 -6.12 -6.51 -12.40
N THR A 67 -5.45 -7.56 -11.94
CA THR A 67 -6.09 -8.64 -11.17
C THR A 67 -6.54 -8.14 -9.80
N THR A 68 -5.71 -7.33 -9.13
CA THR A 68 -6.05 -6.72 -7.84
C THR A 68 -7.26 -5.80 -7.97
N ALA A 69 -7.31 -4.94 -9.00
CA ALA A 69 -8.41 -4.02 -9.26
C ALA A 69 -9.72 -4.77 -9.51
N ALA A 70 -9.69 -5.82 -10.33
CA ALA A 70 -10.85 -6.66 -10.59
C ALA A 70 -11.37 -7.33 -9.31
N LYS A 71 -10.46 -7.84 -8.47
CA LYS A 71 -10.83 -8.54 -7.22
C LYS A 71 -11.40 -7.59 -6.16
N LEU A 72 -10.87 -6.36 -6.09
CA LEU A 72 -11.32 -5.34 -5.15
C LEU A 72 -12.54 -4.55 -5.66
N GLY A 73 -12.89 -4.67 -6.94
CA GLY A 73 -13.96 -3.88 -7.56
C GLY A 73 -13.63 -2.38 -7.65
N ALA A 74 -12.35 -2.01 -7.64
CA ALA A 74 -11.91 -0.62 -7.62
C ALA A 74 -10.69 -0.41 -8.54
N PRO A 75 -10.66 0.67 -9.34
CA PRO A 75 -9.53 0.98 -10.21
C PRO A 75 -8.27 1.30 -9.40
N ILE A 76 -7.12 0.87 -9.93
CA ILE A 76 -5.79 1.22 -9.42
C ILE A 76 -5.14 2.19 -10.41
N TYR A 77 -4.68 3.32 -9.89
CA TYR A 77 -3.93 4.32 -10.64
C TYR A 77 -2.50 4.41 -10.13
N PHE A 78 -1.61 4.87 -11.00
CA PHE A 78 -0.20 5.05 -10.68
C PHE A 78 0.16 6.52 -10.58
N CYS A 79 1.01 6.86 -9.62
CA CYS A 79 1.64 8.17 -9.57
C CYS A 79 2.60 8.34 -10.76
N ASP A 80 2.76 9.59 -11.18
CA ASP A 80 3.72 9.94 -12.22
C ASP A 80 5.15 9.80 -11.69
N SER A 81 6.06 9.38 -12.56
CA SER A 81 7.49 9.34 -12.23
C SER A 81 7.97 10.74 -11.85
N HIS A 82 8.86 10.84 -10.85
CA HIS A 82 9.39 12.11 -10.33
C HIS A 82 8.36 13.11 -9.76
N SER A 83 7.17 12.65 -9.37
CA SER A 83 6.12 13.51 -8.79
C SER A 83 5.85 13.24 -7.30
N PRO A 84 6.81 13.50 -6.39
CA PRO A 84 6.68 13.17 -4.97
C PRO A 84 5.50 13.87 -4.27
N TRP A 85 5.09 15.05 -4.75
CA TRP A 85 3.94 15.79 -4.18
C TRP A 85 2.61 15.03 -4.27
N GLN A 86 2.46 14.09 -5.22
CA GLN A 86 1.27 13.23 -5.31
C GLN A 86 1.16 12.24 -4.13
N ARG A 87 2.21 12.12 -3.30
CA ARG A 87 2.35 11.14 -2.22
C ARG A 87 2.51 11.76 -0.84
N GLY A 88 2.40 13.09 -0.70
CA GLY A 88 2.76 13.81 0.54
C GLY A 88 2.11 13.25 1.81
N THR A 89 0.82 12.86 1.77
CA THR A 89 0.17 12.22 2.93
C THR A 89 0.82 10.89 3.30
N ASN A 90 1.04 10.02 2.31
CA ASN A 90 1.60 8.69 2.55
C ASN A 90 3.05 8.78 3.07
N GLU A 91 3.84 9.71 2.54
CA GLU A 91 5.22 9.94 2.98
C GLU A 91 5.31 10.41 4.44
N ASN A 92 4.46 11.38 4.82
CA ASN A 92 4.36 11.82 6.21
C ASN A 92 3.93 10.67 7.13
N THR A 93 2.89 9.91 6.75
CA THR A 93 2.45 8.74 7.53
C THR A 93 3.55 7.69 7.66
N ASN A 94 4.31 7.41 6.60
CA ASN A 94 5.44 6.48 6.65
C ASN A 94 6.53 6.96 7.61
N GLY A 95 6.82 8.26 7.64
CA GLY A 95 7.76 8.86 8.59
C GLY A 95 7.32 8.66 10.04
N LEU A 96 6.06 8.96 10.36
CA LEU A 96 5.49 8.76 11.70
C LEU A 96 5.51 7.29 12.13
N LEU A 97 5.17 6.38 11.21
CA LEU A 97 5.17 4.95 11.47
C LEU A 97 6.57 4.42 11.80
N LYS A 98 7.59 4.87 11.06
CA LYS A 98 9.00 4.55 11.35
C LYS A 98 9.42 5.05 12.72
N TRP A 99 9.06 6.29 13.07
CA TRP A 99 9.39 6.88 14.37
C TRP A 99 8.72 6.15 15.54
N SER A 100 7.45 5.74 15.37
CA SER A 100 6.64 5.11 16.43
C SER A 100 7.10 3.71 16.87
N ARG A 101 8.14 3.13 16.24
CA ARG A 101 8.65 1.75 16.44
C ARG A 101 7.64 0.60 16.29
N LYS A 102 6.36 0.89 16.03
CA LYS A 102 5.30 -0.11 15.78
C LYS A 102 5.56 -0.95 14.53
N VAL A 103 6.29 -0.39 13.58
CA VAL A 103 6.53 -0.99 12.26
C VAL A 103 7.91 -1.64 12.17
N GLY A 104 8.89 -1.18 12.95
CA GLY A 104 10.27 -1.69 12.89
C GLY A 104 10.46 -3.14 13.38
N HIS A 105 9.49 -3.72 14.09
CA HIS A 105 9.51 -5.15 14.47
C HIS A 105 8.83 -6.05 13.43
N LEU A 106 8.19 -5.46 12.42
CA LEU A 106 7.38 -6.14 11.41
C LEU A 106 8.09 -6.21 10.05
N ILE A 107 9.33 -5.73 9.93
CA ILE A 107 10.15 -5.72 8.71
C ILE A 107 11.51 -6.33 8.95
#